data_AF-A0A1I3MUQ5-F1
#
_entry.id   AF-A0A1I3MUQ5-F1
#
_cell.length_a   1.000
_cell.length_b   1.000
_cell.length_c   1.000
_cell.angle_alpha   90.00
_cell.angle_beta   90.00
_cell.angle_gamma   90.00
#
_symmetry.space_group_name_H-M   'P 1'
#
loop_
_entity.id
_entity.type
_entity.pdbx_description
1 polymer ?
#
loop_
_entity_poly.entity_id
_entity_poly.type
_entity_poly.pdbx_seq_one_letter_code
_entity_poly.pdbx_strand_id
1 'polypeptide(L)'
;MSDYEVVLSGMVEAGRAAQRVADVFRSLDFAGAVPDGDLGLPGARAVDRLAAVKRGWTGKEKPLVDGFTDYAGRLAQAVAFYRSHEEAAERELRRFEPPRGLN
;
A
#
# COMPACT_ATOMS: atom_id res chain seq x y z
N MET A 1 29.91 -1.94 4.06
CA MET A 1 28.55 -1.37 3.96
C MET A 1 28.29 -0.68 5.28
N SER A 2 28.03 0.63 5.28
CA SER A 2 27.79 1.39 6.51
C SER A 2 26.41 1.06 7.09
N ASP A 3 26.21 1.31 8.38
CA ASP A 3 24.91 1.03 9.04
C ASP A 3 23.75 1.79 8.38
N TYR A 4 23.99 3.01 7.88
CA TYR A 4 22.97 3.79 7.18
C TYR A 4 22.64 3.21 5.80
N GLU A 5 23.58 2.57 5.11
CA GLU A 5 23.32 1.91 3.81
C GLU A 5 22.36 0.71 3.97
N VAL A 6 22.43 0.01 5.11
CA VAL A 6 21.47 -1.06 5.46
C VAL A 6 20.07 -0.48 5.59
N VAL A 7 19.92 0.64 6.29
CA VAL A 7 18.63 1.34 6.44
C VAL A 7 18.09 1.78 5.10
N LEU A 8 18.92 2.38 4.24
CA LEU A 8 18.52 2.79 2.89
C LEU A 8 18.08 1.60 2.03
N SER A 9 18.76 0.46 2.15
CA SER A 9 18.37 -0.77 1.46
C SER A 9 17.02 -1.29 1.96
N GLY A 10 16.77 -1.22 3.28
CA GLY A 10 15.47 -1.52 3.87
C GLY A 10 14.35 -0.61 3.36
N MET A 11 14.62 0.70 3.22
CA MET A 11 13.65 1.65 2.66
C MET A 11 13.32 1.33 1.20
N VAL A 12 14.30 0.92 0.39
CA VAL A 12 14.08 0.50 -1.00
C VAL A 12 13.19 -0.75 -1.05
N GLU A 13 13.47 -1.76 -0.23
CA GLU A 13 12.66 -2.98 -0.19
C GLU A 13 11.24 -2.73 0.33
N ALA A 14 11.08 -1.89 1.34
CA ALA A 14 9.77 -1.47 1.83
C ALA A 14 8.97 -0.72 0.75
N GLY A 15 9.61 0.18 -0.01
CA GLY A 15 8.96 0.88 -1.11
C GLY A 15 8.52 -0.07 -2.23
N ARG A 16 9.36 -1.05 -2.58
CA ARG A 16 9.00 -2.11 -3.55
C ARG A 16 7.85 -2.97 -3.05
N ALA A 17 7.86 -3.34 -1.77
CA ALA A 17 6.77 -4.12 -1.16
C ALA A 17 5.45 -3.34 -1.19
N ALA A 18 5.48 -2.05 -0.84
CA ALA A 18 4.32 -1.18 -0.91
C ALA A 18 3.77 -1.07 -2.35
N GLN A 19 4.65 -0.91 -3.35
CA GLN A 19 4.23 -0.88 -4.75
C GLN A 19 3.56 -2.18 -5.18
N ARG A 20 4.12 -3.34 -4.79
CA ARG A 20 3.49 -4.65 -5.08
C ARG A 20 2.09 -4.76 -4.47
N VAL A 21 1.92 -4.27 -3.24
CA VAL A 21 0.60 -4.26 -2.58
C VAL A 21 -0.38 -3.34 -3.32
N ALA A 22 0.08 -2.15 -3.75
CA ALA A 22 -0.74 -1.24 -4.56
C ALA A 22 -1.17 -1.89 -5.89
N ASP A 23 -0.26 -2.61 -6.55
CA ASP A 23 -0.55 -3.30 -7.81
C ASP A 23 -1.56 -4.45 -7.61
N VAL A 24 -1.49 -5.18 -6.50
CA VAL A 24 -2.50 -6.18 -6.12
C VAL A 24 -3.86 -5.49 -5.95
N PHE A 25 -3.96 -4.46 -5.12
CA PHE A 25 -5.24 -3.77 -4.90
C PHE A 25 -5.81 -3.14 -6.17
N ARG A 26 -4.98 -2.64 -7.08
CA ARG A 26 -5.43 -2.08 -8.36
C ARG A 26 -6.10 -3.12 -9.26
N SER A 27 -5.74 -4.39 -9.14
CA SER A 27 -6.36 -5.49 -9.89
C SER A 27 -7.66 -6.01 -9.27
N LEU A 28 -8.00 -5.57 -8.07
CA LEU A 28 -9.21 -6.01 -7.37
C LEU A 28 -10.38 -5.09 -7.70
N ASP A 29 -11.51 -5.70 -8.07
CA ASP A 29 -12.80 -5.02 -8.17
C ASP A 29 -13.67 -5.45 -6.97
N PHE A 30 -13.67 -4.62 -5.92
CA PHE A 30 -14.43 -4.92 -4.70
C PHE A 30 -15.94 -4.93 -4.95
N ALA A 31 -16.43 -4.08 -5.86
CA ALA A 31 -17.84 -4.01 -6.20
C ALA A 31 -18.25 -5.18 -7.10
N GLY A 32 -17.38 -5.60 -8.01
CA GLY A 32 -17.55 -6.77 -8.88
C GLY A 32 -17.57 -8.11 -8.13
N ALA A 33 -16.97 -8.17 -6.93
CA ALA A 33 -17.07 -9.33 -6.04
C ALA A 33 -18.47 -9.50 -5.40
N VAL A 34 -19.31 -8.45 -5.41
CA VAL A 34 -20.68 -8.52 -4.89
C VAL A 34 -21.59 -9.12 -5.96
N PRO A 35 -22.25 -10.27 -5.69
CA PRO A 35 -23.14 -10.90 -6.66
C PRO A 35 -24.31 -9.98 -7.01
N ASP A 36 -24.75 -10.03 -8.26
CA ASP A 36 -25.96 -9.35 -8.68
C ASP A 36 -27.20 -10.03 -8.09
N GLY A 37 -28.23 -9.23 -7.78
CA GLY A 37 -29.45 -9.70 -7.09
C GLY A 37 -30.22 -10.81 -7.83
N ASP A 38 -29.97 -10.96 -9.13
CA ASP A 38 -30.57 -11.97 -9.99
C ASP A 38 -29.99 -13.38 -9.77
N LEU A 39 -28.89 -13.52 -9.01
CA LEU A 39 -28.28 -14.82 -8.64
C LEU A 39 -29.06 -15.58 -7.54
N GLY A 40 -30.39 -15.47 -7.54
CA GLY A 40 -31.26 -16.30 -6.71
C GLY A 40 -31.62 -15.72 -5.34
N LEU A 41 -31.57 -14.40 -5.15
CA LEU A 41 -32.12 -13.76 -3.95
C LEU A 41 -33.59 -13.38 -4.18
N PRO A 42 -34.55 -14.14 -3.62
CA PRO A 42 -35.96 -13.82 -3.77
C PRO A 42 -36.30 -12.54 -3.00
N GLY A 43 -36.73 -11.51 -3.73
CA GLY A 43 -37.40 -10.32 -3.18
C GLY A 43 -36.63 -9.01 -3.37
N ALA A 44 -37.37 -7.96 -3.76
CA ALA A 44 -36.85 -6.62 -4.05
C ALA A 44 -35.96 -6.05 -2.94
N ARG A 45 -36.32 -6.29 -1.67
CA ARG A 45 -35.54 -5.80 -0.52
C ARG A 45 -34.13 -6.40 -0.41
N ALA A 46 -33.93 -7.64 -0.85
CA ALA A 46 -32.62 -8.28 -0.84
C ALA A 46 -31.73 -7.70 -1.97
N VAL A 47 -32.32 -7.51 -3.15
CA VAL A 47 -31.69 -6.85 -4.30
C VAL A 47 -31.27 -5.42 -3.95
N ASP A 48 -32.13 -4.63 -3.31
CA ASP A 48 -31.83 -3.26 -2.90
C ASP A 48 -30.65 -3.18 -1.91
N ARG A 49 -30.58 -4.13 -0.97
CA ARG A 49 -29.46 -4.21 -0.02
C ARG A 49 -28.16 -4.57 -0.71
N LEU A 50 -28.16 -5.53 -1.64
CA LEU A 50 -26.98 -5.83 -2.43
C LEU A 50 -26.52 -4.64 -3.27
N ALA A 51 -27.45 -3.94 -3.92
CA ALA A 51 -27.12 -2.73 -4.66
C ALA A 51 -26.50 -1.66 -3.76
N ALA A 52 -26.99 -1.51 -2.51
CA ALA A 52 -26.39 -0.60 -1.54
C ALA A 52 -24.97 -1.01 -1.13
N VAL A 53 -24.73 -2.31 -0.92
CA VAL A 53 -23.40 -2.86 -0.65
C VAL A 53 -22.47 -2.60 -1.83
N LYS A 54 -22.87 -2.97 -3.05
CA LYS A 54 -22.08 -2.77 -4.29
C LYS A 54 -21.68 -1.30 -4.47
N ARG A 55 -22.61 -0.36 -4.27
CA ARG A 55 -22.32 1.08 -4.29
C ARG A 55 -21.34 1.49 -3.18
N GLY A 56 -21.47 0.94 -1.97
CA GLY A 56 -20.57 1.22 -0.86
C GLY A 56 -19.13 0.73 -1.08
N TRP A 57 -18.96 -0.35 -1.84
CA TRP A 57 -17.65 -0.93 -2.18
C TRP A 57 -17.02 -0.36 -3.45
N THR A 58 -17.80 0.30 -4.30
CA THR A 58 -17.31 0.92 -5.54
C THR A 58 -16.23 1.96 -5.22
N GLY A 59 -15.03 1.79 -5.79
CA GLY A 59 -13.93 2.73 -5.63
C GLY A 59 -13.21 2.68 -4.29
N LYS A 60 -13.50 1.70 -3.43
CA LYS A 60 -12.86 1.56 -2.10
C LYS A 60 -11.42 1.05 -2.20
N GLU A 61 -11.05 0.44 -3.32
CA GLU A 61 -9.68 0.06 -3.65
C GLU A 61 -8.79 1.29 -3.89
N LYS A 62 -9.33 2.38 -4.45
CA LYS A 62 -8.56 3.55 -4.84
C LYS A 62 -7.76 4.19 -3.68
N PRO A 63 -8.36 4.48 -2.51
CA PRO A 63 -7.60 5.04 -1.38
C PRO A 63 -6.47 4.13 -0.88
N LEU A 64 -6.61 2.80 -1.00
CA LEU A 64 -5.56 1.85 -0.63
C LEU A 64 -4.41 1.91 -1.63
N VAL A 65 -4.73 1.89 -2.93
CA VAL A 65 -3.74 2.02 -4.01
C VAL A 65 -2.98 3.34 -3.89
N ASP A 66 -3.70 4.45 -3.70
CA ASP A 66 -3.11 5.78 -3.56
C ASP A 66 -2.20 5.83 -2.31
N GLY A 67 -2.66 5.31 -1.16
CA GLY A 67 -1.87 5.30 0.07
C GLY A 67 -0.56 4.51 -0.01
N PHE A 68 -0.58 3.31 -0.61
CA PHE A 68 0.63 2.51 -0.80
C PHE A 68 1.58 3.11 -1.85
N THR A 69 1.02 3.70 -2.91
CA THR A 69 1.80 4.41 -3.95
C THR A 69 2.50 5.64 -3.36
N ASP A 70 1.78 6.44 -2.57
CA ASP A 70 2.33 7.60 -1.88
C ASP A 70 3.43 7.20 -0.88
N TYR A 71 3.22 6.12 -0.13
CA TYR A 71 4.23 5.61 0.80
C TYR A 71 5.51 5.16 0.06
N ALA A 72 5.38 4.41 -1.04
CA ALA A 72 6.51 4.02 -1.88
C ALA A 72 7.24 5.25 -2.44
N GLY A 73 6.50 6.27 -2.91
CA GLY A 73 7.06 7.52 -3.41
C GLY A 73 7.85 8.30 -2.36
N ARG A 74 7.32 8.39 -1.13
CA ARG A 74 8.02 9.04 0.00
C ARG A 74 9.31 8.32 0.38
N LEU A 75 9.31 6.98 0.37
CA LEU A 75 10.52 6.20 0.61
C LEU A 75 11.58 6.42 -0.48
N ALA A 76 11.16 6.45 -1.75
CA ALA A 76 12.06 6.74 -2.86
C ALA A 76 12.70 8.15 -2.75
N GLN A 77 11.90 9.15 -2.38
CA GLN A 77 12.38 10.51 -2.14
C GLN A 77 13.38 10.57 -0.97
N ALA A 78 13.08 9.89 0.14
CA ALA A 78 13.98 9.82 1.29
C ALA A 78 15.32 9.16 0.93
N VAL A 79 15.29 8.05 0.18
CA VAL A 79 16.51 7.38 -0.29
C VAL A 79 17.33 8.29 -1.20
N ALA A 80 16.69 9.00 -2.13
CA ALA A 80 17.39 9.95 -3.01
C ALA A 80 18.02 11.12 -2.22
N PHE A 81 17.30 11.62 -1.20
CA PHE A 81 17.80 12.66 -0.32
C PHE A 81 19.04 12.21 0.46
N TYR A 82 18.97 11.08 1.18
CA TYR A 82 20.09 10.61 1.99
C TYR A 82 21.30 10.17 1.16
N ARG A 83 21.10 9.63 -0.05
CA ARG A 83 22.21 9.33 -0.97
C ARG A 83 22.93 10.58 -1.49
N SER A 84 22.23 11.71 -1.59
CA SER A 84 22.82 12.99 -1.96
C SER A 84 23.37 13.79 -0.77
N HIS A 85 23.05 13.38 0.46
CA HIS A 85 23.41 14.06 1.70
C HIS A 85 23.96 13.06 2.72
N GLU A 86 25.17 12.57 2.50
CA GLU A 86 25.80 11.53 3.31
C GLU A 86 25.92 11.93 4.79
N GLU A 87 26.24 13.19 5.09
CA GLU A 87 26.27 13.68 6.47
C GLU A 87 24.90 13.61 7.16
N ALA A 88 23.81 13.86 6.43
CA ALA A 88 22.46 13.71 6.97
C ALA A 88 22.15 12.23 7.21
N ALA A 89 22.53 11.36 6.27
CA ALA A 89 22.39 9.91 6.42
C ALA A 89 23.14 9.39 7.65
N GLU A 90 24.38 9.81 7.86
CA GLU A 90 25.18 9.42 9.01
C GLU A 90 24.60 9.90 10.34
N ARG A 91 24.05 11.11 10.41
CA ARG A 91 23.48 11.66 11.66
C ARG A 91 22.12 11.08 12.00
N GLU A 92 21.27 10.88 11.01
CA GLU A 92 19.84 10.60 11.18
C GLU A 92 19.53 9.10 11.11
N LEU A 93 20.24 8.35 10.26
CA LEU A 93 19.94 6.92 10.04
C LEU A 93 20.80 5.97 10.88
N ARG A 94 21.98 6.39 11.39
CA ARG A 94 22.81 5.53 12.27
C ARG A 94 22.10 5.04 13.54
N ARG A 95 21.09 5.77 14.00
CA ARG A 95 20.32 5.43 15.21
C ARG A 95 19.08 4.58 14.93
N PHE A 96 18.83 4.23 13.67
CA PHE A 96 17.69 3.40 13.31
C PHE A 96 18.01 1.93 13.61
N GLU A 97 17.51 1.41 14.74
CA GLU A 97 17.47 -0.03 14.99
C GLU A 97 16.25 -0.60 14.24
N PRO A 98 16.44 -1.43 13.18
CA PRO A 98 15.31 -2.02 12.49
C PRO A 98 14.51 -2.91 13.47
N PRO A 99 13.17 -2.97 13.35
CA PRO A 99 12.36 -3.83 14.20
C PRO A 99 12.83 -5.29 14.06
N ARG A 100 13.14 -5.93 15.20
CA ARG A 100 13.58 -7.33 15.25
C ARG A 100 12.52 -8.22 14.61
N GLY A 101 12.81 -8.81 13.45
CA GLY A 101 11.89 -9.71 12.77
C GLY A 101 12.06 -9.88 11.25
N LEU A 102 12.97 -9.17 10.61
CA LEU A 102 13.31 -9.37 9.19
C LEU A 102 14.69 -10.02 9.08
N ASN A 103 14.74 -11.34 9.29
CA ASN A 103 15.86 -12.20 8.87
C ASN A 103 15.35 -13.16 7.80
#